data_AF-A0A8J3GUY4-F1
#
_entry.id   AF-A0A8J3GUY4-F1
#
_cell.length_a   1.000
_cell.length_b   1.000
_cell.length_c   1.000
_cell.angle_alpha   90.00
_cell.angle_beta   90.00
_cell.angle_gamma   90.00
#
_symmetry.space_group_name_H-M   'P 1'
#
loop_
_entity.id
_entity.type
_entity.pdbx_description
1 polymer ?
#
loop_
_entity_poly.entity_id
_entity_poly.type
_entity_poly.pdbx_seq_one_letter_code
_entity_poly.pdbx_strand_id
1 'polypeptide(L)'
;MITESHGALPPPHSDAALRAAAVELEATFLAEMLKSGGLAKAPAGFGGGAGEEQFQSILVGEQARMIARAGGIGLAETLFRALTEAES
;
A
#
# COMPACT_ATOMS: atom_id res chain seq x y z
N MET A 1 -6.19 -16.59 44.97
CA MET A 1 -7.11 -16.92 43.88
C MET A 1 -6.83 -15.90 42.78
N ILE A 2 -5.98 -16.25 41.81
CA ILE A 2 -5.58 -15.35 40.71
C ILE A 2 -6.59 -15.63 39.59
N THR A 3 -7.41 -14.64 39.23
CA THR A 3 -8.31 -14.75 38.08
C THR A 3 -7.55 -14.36 36.83
N GLU A 4 -7.44 -15.29 35.90
CA GLU A 4 -6.83 -15.08 34.58
C GLU A 4 -7.70 -14.11 33.75
N SER A 5 -7.15 -12.93 33.46
CA SER A 5 -7.68 -12.01 32.45
C SER A 5 -7.48 -12.66 31.08
N HIS A 6 -8.52 -13.30 30.56
CA HIS A 6 -8.56 -13.79 29.19
C HIS A 6 -8.31 -12.61 28.25
N GLY A 7 -7.20 -12.68 27.50
CA GLY A 7 -6.87 -11.73 26.44
C GLY A 7 -8.02 -11.68 25.45
N ALA A 8 -8.67 -10.51 25.35
CA ALA A 8 -9.67 -10.26 24.34
C ALA A 8 -9.05 -10.50 22.96
N LEU A 9 -9.71 -11.33 22.16
CA LEU A 9 -9.43 -11.48 20.73
C LEU A 9 -9.38 -10.06 20.13
N PRO A 10 -8.37 -9.71 19.30
CA PRO A 10 -8.35 -8.41 18.66
C PRO A 10 -9.72 -8.15 18.00
N PRO A 11 -10.29 -6.95 18.16
CA PRO A 11 -11.59 -6.66 17.58
C PRO A 11 -11.55 -6.93 16.07
N PRO A 12 -12.64 -7.40 15.46
CA PRO A 12 -12.74 -7.49 14.02
C PRO A 12 -12.28 -6.16 13.42
N HIS A 13 -11.48 -6.21 12.36
CA HIS A 13 -10.94 -5.04 11.71
C HIS A 13 -12.11 -4.12 11.35
N SER A 14 -12.06 -2.89 11.87
CA SER A 14 -13.07 -1.90 11.54
C SER A 14 -13.10 -1.65 10.02
N ASP A 15 -14.25 -1.28 9.48
CA ASP A 15 -14.38 -0.79 8.10
C ASP A 15 -13.29 0.22 7.73
N ALA A 16 -12.92 1.11 8.66
CA ALA A 16 -11.86 2.08 8.45
C ALA A 16 -10.48 1.42 8.24
N ALA A 17 -10.17 0.38 9.01
CA ALA A 17 -8.94 -0.40 8.87
C ALA A 17 -8.92 -1.18 7.56
N LEU A 18 -10.04 -1.79 7.17
CA LEU A 18 -10.18 -2.49 5.90
C LEU A 18 -10.05 -1.54 4.69
N ARG A 19 -10.66 -0.36 4.75
CA ARG A 19 -10.49 0.68 3.71
C ARG A 19 -9.04 1.13 3.62
N ALA A 20 -8.38 1.37 4.75
CA ALA A 20 -6.96 1.74 4.77
C ALA A 20 -6.09 0.64 4.14
N ALA A 21 -6.33 -0.63 4.49
CA ALA A 21 -5.62 -1.76 3.88
C ALA A 21 -5.87 -1.85 2.37
N ALA A 22 -7.10 -1.64 1.91
CA ALA A 22 -7.43 -1.66 0.50
C ALA A 22 -6.73 -0.54 -0.29
N VAL A 23 -6.65 0.68 0.28
CA VAL A 23 -5.90 1.80 -0.31
C VAL A 23 -4.41 1.51 -0.37
N GLU A 24 -3.81 0.92 0.67
CA GLU A 24 -2.38 0.55 0.67
C GLU A 24 -2.07 -0.59 -0.32
N LEU A 25 -3.00 -1.51 -0.53
CA LEU A 25 -2.88 -2.53 -1.57
C LEU A 25 -2.93 -1.92 -2.98
N GLU A 26 -3.85 -0.98 -3.24
CA GLU A 26 -3.87 -0.23 -4.51
C GLU A 26 -2.58 0.58 -4.70
N ALA A 27 -2.07 1.23 -3.65
CA ALA A 27 -0.81 1.95 -3.70
C ALA A 27 0.37 1.01 -4.05
N THR A 28 0.40 -0.19 -3.49
CA THR A 28 1.43 -1.19 -3.80
C THR A 28 1.35 -1.62 -5.26
N PHE A 29 0.14 -1.89 -5.76
CA PHE A 29 -0.09 -2.21 -7.17
C PHE A 29 0.39 -1.07 -8.08
N LEU A 30 0.01 0.17 -7.79
CA LEU A 30 0.42 1.34 -8.55
C LEU A 30 1.95 1.52 -8.53
N ALA A 31 2.61 1.31 -7.40
CA ALA A 31 4.06 1.38 -7.32
C ALA A 31 4.74 0.40 -8.29
N GLU A 32 4.23 -0.84 -8.40
CA GLU A 32 4.74 -1.83 -9.35
C GLU A 32 4.47 -1.45 -10.81
N MET A 33 3.31 -0.85 -11.09
CA MET A 33 3.00 -0.35 -12.44
C MET A 33 3.89 0.82 -12.84
N LEU A 34 4.15 1.77 -11.92
CA LEU A 34 5.04 2.91 -12.16
C LEU A 34 6.49 2.44 -12.36
N LYS A 35 6.97 1.49 -11.54
CA LYS A 35 8.28 0.85 -11.73
C LYS A 35 8.38 0.19 -13.10
N SER A 36 7.37 -0.59 -13.47
CA SER A 36 7.30 -1.28 -14.77
C SER A 36 7.23 -0.31 -15.95
N GLY A 37 6.58 0.84 -15.77
CA GLY A 37 6.53 1.96 -16.72
C GLY A 37 7.84 2.73 -16.88
N GLY A 38 8.89 2.37 -16.13
CA GLY A 38 10.22 2.95 -16.23
C GLY A 38 10.49 4.12 -15.30
N LEU A 39 9.53 4.53 -14.46
CA LEU A 39 9.70 5.65 -13.53
C LEU A 39 10.66 5.35 -12.36
N ALA A 40 10.96 4.08 -12.11
CA ALA A 40 11.93 3.68 -11.09
C ALA A 40 13.37 3.54 -11.61
N LYS A 41 13.60 3.79 -12.90
CA LYS A 41 14.95 3.73 -13.48
C LYS A 41 15.58 5.12 -13.45
N ALA A 42 16.83 5.19 -12.98
CA ALA A 42 17.61 6.41 -13.13
C ALA A 42 17.79 6.74 -14.63
N PRO A 43 17.75 8.03 -15.04
CA PRO A 43 18.01 8.41 -16.42
C PRO A 43 19.37 7.88 -16.90
N ALA A 44 19.45 7.43 -18.15
CA ALA A 44 20.72 7.03 -18.76
C ALA A 44 21.61 8.28 -18.98
N GLY A 45 22.39 8.64 -17.97
CA GLY A 45 23.23 9.84 -17.95
C GLY A 45 24.05 9.96 -16.66
N PHE A 46 24.95 10.94 -16.64
CA PHE A 46 25.88 11.22 -15.53
C PHE A 46 25.11 11.54 -14.24
N GLY A 47 24.93 10.56 -13.33
CA GLY A 47 24.32 10.80 -12.01
C GLY A 47 23.87 9.57 -11.21
N GLY A 48 23.36 8.52 -11.85
CA GLY A 48 22.51 7.53 -11.18
C GLY A 48 23.16 6.26 -10.62
N GLY A 49 24.12 6.36 -9.71
CA GLY A 49 24.64 5.17 -9.01
C GLY A 49 23.58 4.46 -8.16
N ALA A 50 23.92 3.30 -7.56
CA ALA A 50 22.99 2.49 -6.74
C ALA A 50 22.29 3.26 -5.60
N GLY A 51 22.88 4.37 -5.12
CA GLY A 51 22.22 5.26 -4.16
C GLY A 51 20.99 5.96 -4.75
N GLU A 52 21.06 6.45 -5.98
CA GLU A 52 19.95 7.16 -6.64
C GLU A 52 18.77 6.21 -6.93
N GLU A 53 19.04 4.97 -7.34
CA GLU A 53 18.00 3.95 -7.57
C GLU A 53 17.14 3.71 -6.30
N GLN A 54 17.76 3.72 -5.12
CA GLN A 54 17.04 3.58 -3.86
C GLN A 54 16.21 4.81 -3.50
N PHE A 55 16.68 6.03 -3.83
CA PHE A 55 15.86 7.23 -3.65
C PHE A 55 14.69 7.25 -4.63
N GLN A 56 14.89 6.80 -5.88
CA GLN A 56 13.81 6.67 -6.86
C GLN A 56 12.75 5.66 -6.42
N SER A 57 13.15 4.52 -5.84
CA SER A 57 12.20 3.53 -5.35
C SER A 57 11.28 4.08 -4.25
N ILE A 58 11.84 4.90 -3.34
CA ILE A 58 11.09 5.60 -2.28
C ILE A 58 10.14 6.63 -2.90
N LEU A 59 10.61 7.46 -3.83
CA LEU A 59 9.80 8.48 -4.50
C LEU A 59 8.61 7.86 -5.26
N VAL A 60 8.85 6.79 -6.01
CA VAL A 60 7.80 6.06 -6.71
C VAL A 60 6.78 5.49 -5.72
N GLY A 61 7.23 4.96 -4.58
CA GLY A 61 6.36 4.48 -3.51
C GLY A 61 5.45 5.58 -2.95
N GLU A 62 5.99 6.75 -2.63
CA GLU A 62 5.18 7.86 -2.13
C GLU A 62 4.21 8.40 -3.18
N GLN A 63 4.65 8.49 -4.44
CA GLN A 63 3.78 8.92 -5.52
C GLN A 63 2.61 7.96 -5.73
N ALA A 64 2.86 6.65 -5.67
CA ALA A 64 1.82 5.64 -5.75
C ALA A 64 0.79 5.77 -4.61
N ARG A 65 1.24 5.99 -3.36
CA ARG A 65 0.34 6.23 -2.23
C ARG A 65 -0.47 7.50 -2.39
N MET A 66 0.13 8.58 -2.90
CA MET A 66 -0.58 9.83 -3.19
C MET A 66 -1.66 9.64 -4.25
N ILE A 67 -1.36 8.88 -5.31
CA ILE A 67 -2.33 8.55 -6.37
C ILE A 67 -3.49 7.73 -5.78
N ALA A 68 -3.20 6.65 -5.03
CA ALA A 68 -4.23 5.82 -4.40
C ALA A 68 -5.13 6.63 -3.46
N ARG A 69 -4.54 7.46 -2.58
CA ARG A 69 -5.29 8.32 -1.66
C ARG A 69 -6.14 9.39 -2.36
N ALA A 70 -5.73 9.83 -3.55
CA ALA A 70 -6.49 10.77 -4.37
C ALA A 70 -7.63 10.11 -5.17
N GLY A 71 -7.85 8.80 -5.00
CA GLY A 71 -8.90 8.02 -5.69
C GLY A 71 -8.36 6.97 -6.65
N GLY A 72 -7.05 6.97 -6.92
CA GLY A 72 -6.37 5.90 -7.62
C GLY A 72 -6.93 5.59 -9.00
N ILE A 73 -7.01 4.30 -9.28
CA ILE A 73 -7.70 3.74 -10.46
C ILE A 73 -9.02 3.06 -10.06
N GLY A 74 -9.43 3.18 -8.80
CA GLY A 74 -10.64 2.57 -8.23
C GLY A 74 -10.46 1.13 -7.76
N LEU A 75 -9.23 0.60 -7.72
CA LEU A 75 -8.97 -0.77 -7.28
C LEU A 75 -9.22 -0.94 -5.78
N ALA A 76 -8.98 0.10 -4.97
CA ALA A 76 -9.21 0.07 -3.53
C ALA A 76 -10.67 -0.29 -3.17
N GLU A 77 -11.66 0.12 -3.97
CA GLU A 77 -13.07 -0.21 -3.68
C GLU A 77 -13.35 -1.71 -3.88
N THR A 78 -12.83 -2.30 -4.95
CA THR A 78 -12.93 -3.74 -5.21
C THR A 78 -12.22 -4.54 -4.13
N LEU A 79 -11.02 -4.10 -3.74
CA LEU A 79 -10.24 -4.75 -2.68
C LEU A 79 -10.92 -4.64 -1.32
N PHE A 80 -11.50 -3.49 -0.99
CA PHE A 80 -12.25 -3.31 0.25
C PHE A 80 -13.40 -4.31 0.35
N ARG A 81 -14.20 -4.45 -0.72
CA ARG A 81 -15.32 -5.42 -0.76
C ARG A 81 -14.83 -6.85 -0.56
N ALA A 82 -13.74 -7.24 -1.22
CA ALA A 82 -13.16 -8.56 -1.07
C ALA A 82 -12.61 -8.81 0.35
N LEU A 83 -12.00 -7.80 0.97
CA LEU A 83 -11.49 -7.89 2.35
C LEU A 83 -12.65 -8.02 3.36
N THR A 84 -13.73 -7.26 3.19
CA THR A 84 -14.94 -7.38 4.03
C THR A 84 -15.59 -8.75 3.89
N GLU A 85 -15.66 -9.30 2.68
CA GLU A 85 -16.20 -10.64 2.44
C GLU A 85 -15.31 -11.72 3.07
N ALA A 86 -13.99 -11.56 3.04
CA ALA A 86 -13.03 -12.50 3.65
C ALA A 86 -13.03 -12.49 5.19
N GLU A 87 -13.50 -11.40 5.81
CA GLU A 87 -13.59 -11.26 7.27
C GLU A 87 -14.97 -11.68 7.85
N SER A 88 -15.95 -11.90 6.97
CA SER A 88 -17.31 -12.36 7.33
C SER A 88 -17.35 -13.87 7.60
#